data_AF-A0A7C3GJ75-F1
#
_entry.id   AF-A0A7C3GJ75-F1
#
_cell.length_a   1.000
_cell.length_b   1.000
_cell.length_c   1.000
_cell.angle_alpha   90.00
_cell.angle_beta   90.00
_cell.angle_gamma   90.00
#
_symmetry.space_group_name_H-M   'P 1'
#
loop_
_entity.id
_entity.type
_entity.pdbx_description
1 polymer ?
#
loop_
_entity_poly.entity_id
_entity_poly.type
_entity_poly.pdbx_seq_one_letter_code
_entity_poly.pdbx_strand_id
1 'polypeptide(L)' 'MTKLSVVIIAFNEEKHIEDAVKSALFADEVLVLDSGSSDATCKIA' A
#
# COMPACT_ATOMS: atom_id res chain seq x y z
N MET A 1 -15.89 -18.78 -1.90
CA MET A 1 -14.76 -18.09 -1.23
C MET A 1 -15.19 -16.66 -0.93
N THR A 2 -14.85 -16.17 0.25
CA THR A 2 -15.06 -14.76 0.63
C THR A 2 -13.93 -13.94 0.02
N LYS A 3 -14.26 -12.82 -0.61
CA LYS A 3 -13.24 -11.91 -1.15
C LYS A 3 -12.63 -11.06 -0.04
N LEU A 4 -11.34 -10.77 -0.14
CA LEU A 4 -10.60 -9.91 0.78
C LEU A 4 -10.02 -8.71 0.03
N SER A 5 -10.33 -7.51 0.52
CA SER A 5 -9.67 -6.27 0.10
C SER A 5 -8.80 -5.75 1.25
N VAL A 6 -7.58 -5.32 0.94
CA VAL A 6 -6.67 -4.65 1.89
C VAL A 6 -6.50 -3.20 1.44
N VAL A 7 -6.73 -2.26 2.37
CA VAL A 7 -6.52 -0.83 2.16
C VAL A 7 -5.33 -0.38 3.01
N ILE A 8 -4.30 0.15 2.36
CA ILE A 8 -3.10 0.69 2.99
C ILE A 8 -3.18 2.22 2.88
N ILE A 9 -3.31 2.91 4.01
CA ILE A 9 -3.26 4.38 4.05
C ILE A 9 -1.83 4.79 4.39
N ALA A 10 -1.19 5.56 3.50
CA ALA A 10 0.22 5.90 3.63
C ALA A 10 0.46 7.42 3.63
N PHE A 11 1.51 7.86 4.33
CA PHE A 11 2.04 9.23 4.30
C PHE A 11 3.55 9.20 4.57
N ASN A 12 4.35 9.56 3.58
CA ASN A 12 5.81 9.54 3.63
C ASN A 12 6.41 8.20 4.13
N GLU A 13 5.98 7.11 3.52
CA GLU A 13 6.33 5.73 3.85
C GLU A 13 7.29 5.08 2.84
N GLU A 14 8.15 5.86 2.17
CA GLU A 14 9.07 5.35 1.14
C GLU A 14 9.99 4.19 1.60
N LYS A 15 10.18 4.06 2.93
CA LYS A 15 11.03 3.03 3.54
C LYS A 15 10.36 1.68 3.70
N HIS A 16 9.03 1.64 3.81
CA HIS A 16 8.30 0.41 4.15
C HIS A 16 7.12 0.13 3.21
N ILE A 17 6.71 1.07 2.36
CA ILE A 17 5.51 0.91 1.53
C ILE A 17 5.63 -0.27 0.56
N GLU A 18 6.81 -0.52 0.00
CA GLU A 18 7.05 -1.65 -0.91
C GLU A 18 6.79 -3.00 -0.21
N ASP A 19 7.35 -3.16 0.99
CA ASP A 19 7.22 -4.39 1.77
C ASP A 19 5.79 -4.56 2.29
N ALA A 20 5.12 -3.47 2.66
CA ALA A 20 3.71 -3.48 3.06
C ALA A 20 2.81 -3.97 1.93
N VAL A 21 2.99 -3.44 0.71
CA VAL A 21 2.24 -3.87 -0.48
C VAL A 21 2.55 -5.33 -0.81
N LYS A 22 3.82 -5.73 -0.83
CA LYS A 22 4.24 -7.13 -1.04
C LYS A 22 3.58 -8.09 -0.04
N SER A 23 3.49 -7.69 1.23
CA SER A 23 2.86 -8.51 2.28
C SER A 23 1.35 -8.68 2.10
N ALA A 24 0.70 -7.78 1.36
CA ALA A 24 -0.74 -7.76 1.12
C ALA A 24 -1.16 -8.48 -0.18
N LEU A 25 -0.22 -8.93 -1.03
CA LEU A 25 -0.50 -9.56 -2.33
C LEU A 25 -1.27 -10.89 -2.26
N PHE A 26 -1.59 -11.40 -1.05
CA PHE A 26 -2.49 -12.54 -0.87
C PHE A 26 -3.98 -12.15 -0.95
N ALA A 27 -4.30 -10.86 -0.89
CA ALA A 27 -5.66 -10.35 -1.03
C ALA A 27 -6.11 -10.32 -2.50
N ASP A 28 -7.43 -10.35 -2.73
CA ASP A 28 -8.00 -10.21 -4.07
C ASP A 28 -7.83 -8.79 -4.62
N GLU A 29 -7.71 -7.80 -3.72
CA GLU A 29 -7.55 -6.38 -4.03
C GLU A 29 -6.65 -5.71 -2.98
N VAL A 30 -5.70 -4.91 -3.45
CA VAL A 30 -4.84 -4.07 -2.60
C VAL A 30 -4.96 -2.63 -3.11
N LEU A 31 -5.46 -1.74 -2.26
CA LEU A 31 -5.60 -0.31 -2.55
C LEU A 31 -4.65 0.49 -1.65
N VAL A 32 -3.80 1.31 -2.26
CA VAL A 32 -2.97 2.27 -1.53
C VAL A 32 -3.62 3.65 -1.61
N LEU A 33 -3.97 4.21 -0.46
CA LEU A 33 -4.49 5.57 -0.34
C LEU A 33 -3.38 6.47 0.20
N ASP A 34 -2.82 7.29 -0.68
CA ASP A 34 -1.83 8.29 -0.31
C ASP A 34 -2.48 9.51 0.36
N SER A 35 -1.93 9.93 1.49
CA SER A 35 -2.40 11.10 2.25
C SER A 35 -1.62 12.39 1.89
N GLY A 36 -1.12 12.49 0.66
CA GLY A 36 -0.37 13.63 0.17
C GLY A 36 1.13 13.54 0.49
N SER A 37 1.75 12.38 0.22
CA SER A 37 3.18 12.18 0.46
C SER A 37 4.02 13.16 -0.38
N SER A 38 5.12 13.61 0.22
CA SER A 38 6.12 14.50 -0.37
C SER A 38 7.41 13.78 -0.79
N ASP A 39 7.51 12.51 -0.46
CA ASP A 39 8.67 11.65 -0.69
C ASP A 39 8.40 10.65 -1.86
N ALA A 40 9.18 9.56 -1.94
CA ALA A 40 9.01 8.58 -2.99
C ALA A 40 7.89 7.55 -2.76
N THR A 41 7.05 7.67 -1.73
CA THR A 41 6.00 6.69 -1.39
C THR A 41 5.17 6.25 -2.60
N CYS A 42 4.58 7.19 -3.33
CA CYS A 42 3.73 6.89 -4.49
C CYS A 42 4.48 6.26 -5.68
N LYS A 43 5.81 6.39 -5.73
CA LYS A 43 6.63 5.77 -6.78
C LYS A 43 7.03 4.33 -6.43
N ILE A 44 7.00 3.98 -5.15
CA ILE A 44 7.47 2.71 -4.60
C ILE A 44 6.30 1.77 -4.29
N ALA A 45 5.12 2.34 -3.98
CA ALA A 45 3.88 1.61 -3.70
C ALA A 45 3.39 0.73 -4.85
#